data_AF-A0A1H0VPI9-F1
#
_entry.id   AF-A0A1H0VPI9-F1
#
_cell.length_a   1.000
_cell.length_b   1.000
_cell.length_c   1.000
_cell.angle_alpha   90.00
_cell.angle_beta   90.00
_cell.angle_gamma   90.00
#
_symmetry.space_group_name_H-M   'P 1'
#
loop_
_entity.id
_entity.type
_entity.pdbx_description
1 polymer ?
#
loop_
_entity_poly.entity_id
_entity_poly.type
_entity_poly.pdbx_seq_one_letter_code
_entity_poly.pdbx_strand_id
1 'polypeptide(L)'
;MVSFYFCIITTYMKSKEEILNSYNTTGNDGLPEISAPDLLKAMETYKEQYAEAAFNAARQLKNSAYEFATYADYAAHTLQEARQQEQNRDEFTEAITLAANSVLPHFIPHDRTIKEFSFNFTMQDKSYTAFYKKDAEGYWQLNTWTAAI
;
A
#
# COMPACT_ATOMS: atom_id res chain seq x y z
N MET A 1 12.01 -15.91 -39.53
CA MET A 1 12.29 -16.93 -38.52
C MET A 1 13.04 -16.23 -37.39
N VAL A 2 12.34 -15.77 -36.35
CA VAL A 2 12.97 -15.06 -35.22
C VAL A 2 12.85 -15.99 -34.02
N SER A 3 13.96 -16.65 -33.70
CA SER A 3 14.07 -17.55 -32.57
C SER A 3 14.17 -16.72 -31.30
N PHE A 4 13.07 -16.60 -30.56
CA PHE A 4 13.09 -16.03 -29.22
C PHE A 4 13.69 -17.07 -28.27
N TYR A 5 14.98 -16.91 -27.97
CA TYR A 5 15.62 -17.61 -26.86
C TYR A 5 15.01 -17.07 -25.56
N PHE A 6 14.03 -17.79 -25.04
CA PHE A 6 13.58 -17.64 -23.68
C PHE A 6 14.73 -18.12 -22.78
N CYS A 7 15.58 -17.18 -22.35
CA CYS A 7 16.64 -17.45 -21.40
C CYS A 7 15.99 -17.72 -20.04
N ILE A 8 15.68 -18.99 -19.77
CA ILE A 8 15.30 -19.45 -18.44
C ILE A 8 16.58 -19.40 -17.61
N ILE A 9 16.83 -18.26 -16.96
CA ILE A 9 17.72 -18.22 -15.82
C ILE A 9 16.98 -18.99 -14.72
N THR A 10 17.27 -20.29 -14.59
CA THR A 10 16.75 -21.12 -13.50
C THR A 10 17.43 -20.66 -12.22
N THR A 11 16.95 -19.56 -11.63
CA THR A 11 17.28 -19.19 -10.25
C THR A 11 16.76 -20.35 -9.40
N TYR A 12 17.67 -21.10 -8.77
CA TYR A 12 17.32 -22.24 -7.93
C TYR A 12 16.52 -21.74 -6.72
N MET A 13 15.19 -21.82 -6.83
CA MET A 13 14.29 -21.59 -5.70
C MET A 13 14.21 -22.87 -4.90
N LYS A 14 14.45 -22.79 -3.58
CA LYS A 14 14.24 -23.93 -2.69
C LYS A 14 12.75 -24.28 -2.67
N SER A 15 12.44 -25.57 -2.70
CA SER A 15 11.07 -26.04 -2.47
C SER A 15 10.61 -25.72 -1.05
N LYS A 16 9.30 -25.69 -0.83
CA LYS A 16 8.71 -25.47 0.50
C LYS A 16 9.25 -26.50 1.51
N GLU A 17 9.42 -27.75 1.10
CA GLU A 17 9.93 -28.83 1.94
C GLU A 17 11.42 -28.66 2.26
N GLU A 18 12.24 -28.20 1.31
CA GLU A 18 13.65 -27.87 1.57
C GLU A 18 13.81 -26.70 2.55
N ILE A 19 12.96 -25.67 2.42
CA ILE A 19 12.97 -24.55 3.37
C ILE A 19 12.55 -25.05 4.74
N LEU A 20 11.44 -25.78 4.85
CA LEU A 20 10.95 -26.30 6.13
C LEU A 20 11.98 -27.23 6.80
N ASN A 21 12.61 -28.12 6.03
CA ASN A 21 13.65 -29.02 6.53
C ASN A 21 14.90 -28.30 7.00
N SER A 22 15.20 -27.09 6.50
CA SER A 22 16.35 -26.31 6.98
C SER A 22 16.18 -25.75 8.40
N TYR A 23 14.94 -25.76 8.92
CA TYR A 23 14.61 -25.31 10.27
C TYR A 23 14.20 -26.46 11.21
N ASN A 24 14.07 -27.68 10.70
CA ASN A 24 13.79 -28.84 11.54
C ASN A 24 15.01 -29.17 12.42
N THR A 25 14.76 -29.43 13.69
CA THR A 25 15.71 -30.07 14.59
C THR A 25 15.29 -31.54 14.77
N THR A 26 16.23 -32.40 15.16
CA THR A 26 15.91 -33.78 15.49
C THR A 26 15.52 -33.86 16.96
N GLY A 27 14.28 -34.24 17.23
CA GLY A 27 13.78 -34.50 18.57
C GLY A 27 14.47 -35.70 19.22
N ASN A 28 14.30 -35.85 20.53
CA ASN A 28 14.94 -36.90 21.31
C ASN A 28 14.43 -38.33 20.96
N ASP A 29 13.34 -38.41 20.19
CA ASP A 29 12.73 -39.60 19.61
C ASP A 29 13.19 -39.88 18.17
N GLY A 30 14.06 -39.04 17.61
CA GLY A 30 14.52 -39.15 16.22
C GLY A 30 13.55 -38.59 15.19
N LEU A 31 12.43 -37.98 15.60
CA LEU A 31 11.48 -37.35 14.69
C LEU A 31 11.87 -35.88 14.42
N PRO A 32 11.63 -35.37 13.20
CA PRO A 32 11.83 -33.96 12.91
C PRO A 32 10.83 -33.12 13.71
N GLU A 33 11.35 -32.18 14.49
CA GLU A 33 10.60 -31.22 15.30
C GLU A 33 10.91 -29.81 14.79
N ILE A 34 9.89 -28.95 14.72
CA ILE A 34 10.06 -27.54 14.40
C ILE A 34 9.36 -26.72 15.48
N SER A 35 10.09 -25.76 16.05
CA SER A 35 9.51 -24.84 17.01
C SER A 35 8.57 -23.86 16.31
N ALA A 36 7.57 -23.32 17.02
CA ALA A 36 6.70 -22.28 16.47
C ALA A 36 7.46 -21.06 15.86
N PRO A 37 8.50 -20.50 16.49
CA PRO A 37 9.26 -19.41 15.87
C PRO A 37 10.07 -19.85 14.64
N ASP A 38 10.57 -21.08 14.61
CA ASP A 38 11.30 -21.60 13.46
C ASP A 38 10.37 -21.88 12.28
N LEU A 39 9.15 -22.34 12.54
CA LEU A 39 8.10 -22.48 11.53
C LEU A 39 7.72 -21.12 10.93
N LEU A 40 7.54 -20.10 11.78
CA LEU A 40 7.26 -18.74 11.32
C LEU A 40 8.38 -18.24 10.41
N LYS A 41 9.64 -18.42 10.82
CA LYS A 41 10.82 -18.02 10.04
C LYS A 41 10.92 -18.76 8.70
N ALA A 42 10.58 -20.05 8.68
CA ALA A 42 10.52 -20.84 7.46
C ALA A 42 9.45 -20.29 6.49
N MET A 43 8.28 -19.92 7.01
CA MET A 43 7.20 -19.34 6.22
C MET A 43 7.56 -17.95 5.67
N GLU A 44 8.21 -17.11 6.47
CA GLU A 44 8.71 -15.79 6.04
C GLU A 44 9.72 -15.93 4.91
N THR A 45 10.69 -16.83 5.07
CA THR A 45 11.72 -17.11 4.06
C THR A 45 11.10 -17.61 2.75
N TYR A 46 10.12 -18.51 2.85
CA TYR A 46 9.37 -18.98 1.68
C TYR A 46 8.66 -17.82 0.97
N LYS A 47 7.95 -16.98 1.72
CA LYS A 47 7.24 -15.82 1.19
C LYS A 47 8.17 -14.86 0.47
N GLU A 48 9.33 -14.57 1.06
CA GLU A 48 10.34 -13.68 0.47
C GLU A 48 10.90 -14.23 -0.84
N GLN A 49 11.31 -15.51 -0.87
CA GLN A 49 11.83 -16.14 -2.09
C GLN A 49 10.81 -16.14 -3.24
N TYR A 50 9.55 -16.44 -2.92
CA TYR A 50 8.48 -16.42 -3.92
C TYR A 50 8.13 -15.01 -4.38
N ALA A 51 8.11 -14.03 -3.47
CA ALA A 51 7.88 -12.64 -3.83
C ALA A 51 8.99 -12.11 -4.76
N GLU A 52 10.26 -12.42 -4.46
CA GLU A 52 11.39 -12.01 -5.30
C GLU A 52 11.35 -12.69 -6.68
N ALA A 53 11.02 -13.97 -6.75
CA ALA A 53 10.90 -14.68 -8.02
C ALA A 53 9.72 -14.16 -8.87
N ALA A 54 8.56 -13.92 -8.25
CA ALA A 54 7.41 -13.33 -8.90
C ALA A 54 7.74 -11.93 -9.42
N PHE A 55 8.44 -11.12 -8.62
CA PHE A 55 8.92 -9.80 -9.01
C PHE A 55 9.88 -9.89 -10.21
N ASN A 56 10.88 -10.77 -10.16
CA ASN A 56 11.83 -10.96 -11.26
C ASN A 56 11.17 -11.43 -12.56
N ALA A 57 10.08 -12.20 -12.47
CA ALA A 57 9.30 -12.64 -13.61
C ALA A 57 8.39 -11.54 -14.17
N ALA A 58 7.88 -10.64 -13.33
CA ALA A 58 6.90 -9.61 -13.70
C ALA A 58 7.50 -8.21 -13.92
N ARG A 59 8.76 -7.97 -13.52
CA ARG A 59 9.38 -6.65 -13.56
C ARG A 59 9.37 -6.07 -14.98
N GLN A 60 8.97 -4.81 -15.08
CA GLN A 60 8.81 -4.12 -16.34
C GLN A 60 10.09 -3.40 -16.76
N LEU A 61 10.31 -3.37 -18.08
CA LEU A 61 11.34 -2.55 -18.69
C LEU A 61 10.75 -1.17 -19.01
N LYS A 62 11.41 -0.12 -18.54
CA LYS A 62 11.13 1.27 -18.85
C LYS A 62 12.36 1.86 -19.53
N ASN A 63 12.20 2.36 -20.76
CA ASN A 63 13.31 2.88 -21.57
C ASN A 63 14.50 1.91 -21.68
N SER A 64 14.20 0.63 -21.93
CA SER A 64 15.21 -0.44 -22.08
C SER A 64 16.01 -0.80 -20.82
N ALA A 65 15.62 -0.30 -19.65
CA ALA A 65 16.16 -0.69 -18.34
C ALA A 65 15.04 -1.17 -17.42
N TYR A 66 15.31 -2.02 -16.43
CA TYR A 66 14.28 -2.39 -15.45
C TYR A 66 13.92 -1.17 -14.61
N GLU A 67 12.61 -0.93 -14.42
CA GLU A 67 12.13 0.18 -13.58
C GLU A 67 12.60 0.04 -12.13
N PHE A 68 12.68 -1.20 -11.65
CA PHE A 68 13.28 -1.57 -10.37
C PHE A 68 14.25 -2.73 -10.58
N ALA A 69 15.49 -2.58 -10.12
CA ALA A 69 16.54 -3.58 -10.31
C ALA A 69 16.29 -4.83 -9.44
N THR A 70 15.84 -4.63 -8.20
CA THR A 70 15.59 -5.70 -7.23
C THR A 70 14.21 -5.56 -6.57
N TYR A 71 13.72 -6.66 -5.99
CA TYR A 71 12.49 -6.67 -5.20
C TYR A 71 12.60 -5.74 -3.97
N ALA A 72 13.79 -5.66 -3.36
CA ALA A 72 14.04 -4.77 -2.24
C ALA A 72 13.85 -3.30 -2.61
N ASP A 73 14.33 -2.88 -3.78
CA ASP A 73 14.15 -1.50 -4.29
C ASP A 73 12.67 -1.17 -4.49
N TYR A 74 11.91 -2.11 -5.07
CA TYR A 74 10.47 -1.97 -5.27
C TYR A 74 9.71 -1.88 -3.95
N ALA A 75 10.03 -2.74 -2.98
CA ALA A 75 9.38 -2.74 -1.67
C ALA A 75 9.68 -1.44 -0.90
N ALA A 76 10.92 -0.95 -0.96
CA ALA A 76 11.32 0.31 -0.36
C ALA A 76 10.59 1.51 -1.00
N HIS A 77 10.48 1.53 -2.33
CA HIS A 77 9.73 2.56 -3.06
C HIS A 77 8.26 2.57 -2.65
N THR A 78 7.60 1.40 -2.64
CA THR A 78 6.19 1.26 -2.24
C THR A 78 5.96 1.75 -0.81
N LEU A 79 6.87 1.40 0.12
CA LEU A 79 6.80 1.86 1.50
C LEU A 79 7.01 3.37 1.62
N GLN A 80 7.93 3.93 0.83
CA GLN A 80 8.16 5.37 0.78
C GLN A 80 6.95 6.11 0.20
N GLU A 81 6.31 5.60 -0.85
CA GLU A 81 5.07 6.16 -1.41
C GLU A 81 3.93 6.13 -0.39
N ALA A 82 3.76 5.02 0.34
CA ALA A 82 2.77 4.92 1.42
C ALA A 82 3.04 5.96 2.53
N ARG A 83 4.31 6.10 2.95
CA ARG A 83 4.70 7.13 3.94
C ARG A 83 4.52 8.55 3.40
N GLN A 84 4.79 8.79 2.12
CA GLN A 84 4.57 10.10 1.51
C GLN A 84 3.08 10.43 1.38
N GLN A 85 2.22 9.43 1.13
CA GLN A 85 0.77 9.62 1.18
C GLN A 85 0.28 9.94 2.59
N GLU A 86 0.84 9.29 3.62
CA GLU A 86 0.54 9.61 5.03
C GLU A 86 1.08 10.98 5.43
N GLN A 87 2.30 11.34 5.04
CA GLN A 87 2.89 12.66 5.34
C GLN A 87 2.23 13.81 4.57
N ASN A 88 1.64 13.55 3.40
CA ASN A 88 0.83 14.54 2.68
C ASN A 88 -0.54 14.80 3.34
N ARG A 89 -0.97 13.97 4.29
CA ARG A 89 -1.97 14.39 5.28
C ARG A 89 -1.26 15.19 6.37
N ASP A 90 -0.89 16.42 6.00
CA ASP A 90 -0.39 17.43 6.93
C ASP A 90 -1.31 17.53 8.16
N GLU A 91 -0.77 17.66 9.37
CA GLU A 91 -1.56 17.93 10.60
C GLU A 91 -2.51 19.11 10.38
N PHE A 92 -2.09 20.09 9.56
CA PHE A 92 -2.92 21.21 9.16
C PHE A 92 -4.13 20.78 8.31
N THR A 93 -3.96 19.81 7.42
CA THR A 93 -5.07 19.22 6.65
C THR A 93 -6.03 18.47 7.57
N GLU A 94 -5.54 17.76 8.58
CA GLU A 94 -6.41 17.14 9.58
C GLU A 94 -7.20 18.18 10.38
N ALA A 95 -6.56 19.28 10.78
CA ALA A 95 -7.21 20.35 11.50
C ALA A 95 -8.29 21.05 10.66
N ILE A 96 -8.02 21.31 9.38
CA ILE A 96 -9.00 21.82 8.41
C ILE A 96 -10.16 20.83 8.24
N THR A 97 -9.86 19.53 8.13
CA THR A 97 -10.86 18.47 7.98
C THR A 97 -11.77 18.42 9.19
N LEU A 98 -11.20 18.47 10.39
CA LEU A 98 -11.95 18.48 11.65
C LEU A 98 -12.87 19.71 11.74
N ALA A 99 -12.32 20.90 11.44
CA ALA A 99 -13.09 22.14 11.45
C ALA A 99 -14.25 22.09 10.43
N ALA A 100 -13.99 21.65 9.19
CA ALA A 100 -15.02 21.51 8.17
C ALA A 100 -16.09 20.48 8.56
N ASN A 101 -15.71 19.32 9.10
CA ASN A 101 -16.64 18.28 9.54
C ASN A 101 -17.54 18.75 10.69
N SER A 102 -17.04 19.63 11.58
CA SER A 102 -17.81 20.14 12.71
C SER A 102 -19.03 20.97 12.30
N VAL A 103 -18.93 21.67 11.15
CA VAL A 103 -20.01 22.52 10.61
C VAL A 103 -20.78 21.85 9.48
N LEU A 104 -20.28 20.73 8.95
CA LEU A 104 -20.86 19.96 7.85
C LEU A 104 -22.39 19.77 7.97
N PRO A 105 -22.97 19.39 9.13
CA PRO A 105 -24.42 19.16 9.24
C PRO A 105 -25.30 20.34 8.83
N HIS A 106 -24.78 21.58 8.91
CA HIS A 106 -25.51 22.79 8.54
C HIS A 106 -25.50 23.06 7.03
N PHE A 107 -24.61 22.41 6.28
CA PHE A 107 -24.42 22.62 4.85
C PHE A 107 -24.84 21.42 4.00
N ILE A 108 -25.28 20.32 4.61
CA ILE A 108 -25.76 19.15 3.87
C ILE A 108 -26.98 19.54 3.02
N PRO A 109 -26.90 19.37 1.68
CA PRO A 109 -28.04 19.65 0.82
C PRO A 109 -29.22 18.71 1.13
N HIS A 110 -30.42 19.28 1.23
CA HIS A 110 -31.65 18.50 1.43
C HIS A 110 -32.00 17.63 0.21
N ASP A 111 -31.52 18.02 -0.97
CA ASP A 111 -31.72 17.27 -2.19
C ASP A 111 -30.79 16.04 -2.24
N ARG A 112 -31.42 14.86 -2.31
CA ARG A 112 -30.73 13.58 -2.32
C ARG A 112 -30.02 13.29 -3.65
N THR A 113 -30.37 13.97 -4.74
CA THR A 113 -29.72 13.80 -6.05
C THR A 113 -28.36 14.45 -6.12
N ILE A 114 -28.05 15.37 -5.20
CA ILE A 114 -26.75 16.04 -5.14
C ILE A 114 -25.70 15.05 -4.64
N LYS A 115 -24.61 14.93 -5.41
CA LYS A 115 -23.47 14.04 -5.15
C LYS A 115 -22.22 14.78 -4.69
N GLU A 116 -22.20 16.08 -4.85
CA GLU A 116 -21.07 16.95 -4.50
C GLU A 116 -21.59 18.33 -4.07
N PHE A 117 -20.93 18.93 -3.10
CA PHE A 117 -21.18 20.32 -2.72
C PHE A 117 -19.94 20.91 -2.08
N SER A 118 -19.92 22.24 -1.96
CA SER A 118 -18.88 22.96 -1.25
C SER A 118 -19.46 24.07 -0.39
N PHE A 119 -18.72 24.43 0.66
CA PHE A 119 -19.06 25.58 1.49
C PHE A 119 -17.78 26.26 2.00
N ASN A 120 -17.94 27.54 2.32
CA ASN A 120 -16.89 28.36 2.89
C ASN A 120 -16.98 28.34 4.41
N PHE A 121 -15.84 28.24 5.08
CA PHE A 121 -15.73 28.36 6.53
C PHE A 121 -14.47 29.13 6.92
N THR A 122 -14.45 29.70 8.11
CA THR A 122 -13.34 30.50 8.62
C THR A 122 -12.67 29.77 9.77
N MET A 123 -11.34 29.69 9.74
CA MET A 123 -10.50 29.11 10.79
C MET A 123 -9.25 29.97 10.96
N GLN A 124 -8.93 30.37 12.19
CA GLN A 124 -7.76 31.22 12.51
C GLN A 124 -7.68 32.48 11.62
N ASP A 125 -8.78 33.21 11.51
CA ASP A 125 -8.91 34.45 10.70
C ASP A 125 -8.62 34.29 9.19
N LYS A 126 -8.58 33.05 8.69
CA LYS A 126 -8.46 32.72 7.27
C LYS A 126 -9.70 31.98 6.80
N SER A 127 -10.12 32.27 5.57
CA SER A 127 -11.26 31.59 4.95
C SER A 127 -10.80 30.44 4.09
N TYR A 128 -11.54 29.34 4.13
CA TYR A 128 -11.28 28.12 3.36
C TYR A 128 -12.58 27.65 2.71
N THR A 129 -12.46 26.98 1.57
CA THR A 129 -13.58 26.27 0.92
C THR A 129 -13.32 24.78 1.04
N ALA A 130 -14.26 24.05 1.65
CA ALA A 130 -14.24 22.60 1.70
C ALA A 130 -15.14 22.02 0.59
N PHE A 131 -14.66 20.98 -0.10
CA PHE A 131 -15.39 20.29 -1.15
C PHE A 131 -15.70 18.86 -0.71
N TYR A 132 -16.98 18.51 -0.67
CA TYR A 132 -17.46 17.19 -0.25
C TYR A 132 -18.06 16.42 -1.42
N LYS A 133 -17.92 15.09 -1.36
CA LYS A 133 -18.50 14.15 -2.32
C LYS A 133 -19.13 12.97 -1.58
N LYS A 134 -20.24 12.45 -2.09
CA LYS A 134 -20.80 11.18 -1.61
C LYS A 134 -19.93 10.02 -2.03
N ASP A 135 -19.61 9.13 -1.09
CA ASP A 135 -19.01 7.83 -1.38
C ASP A 135 -20.04 6.82 -1.91
N ALA A 136 -19.60 5.58 -2.16
CA ALA A 136 -20.44 4.50 -2.68
C ALA A 136 -21.52 4.06 -1.68
N GLU A 137 -21.33 4.30 -0.38
CA GLU A 137 -22.27 3.98 0.70
C GLU A 137 -23.24 5.14 0.99
N GLY A 138 -23.01 6.30 0.37
CA GLY A 138 -23.85 7.49 0.47
C GLY A 138 -23.45 8.46 1.57
N TYR A 139 -22.31 8.27 2.22
CA TYR A 139 -21.77 9.20 3.21
C TYR A 139 -20.98 10.32 2.56
N TRP A 140 -21.01 11.50 3.19
CA TRP A 140 -20.27 12.66 2.72
C TRP A 140 -18.82 12.57 3.18
N GLN A 141 -17.89 12.55 2.22
CA GLN A 141 -16.45 12.54 2.46
C GLN A 141 -15.84 13.85 1.96
N LEU A 142 -14.92 14.42 2.74
CA LEU A 142 -14.12 15.56 2.30
C LEU A 142 -13.22 15.10 1.15
N ASN A 143 -13.40 15.67 -0.03
CA ASN A 143 -12.62 15.35 -1.22
C ASN A 143 -11.36 16.22 -1.31
N THR A 144 -11.50 17.53 -1.11
CA THR A 144 -10.37 18.49 -1.10
C THR A 144 -10.77 19.77 -0.37
N TRP A 145 -9.80 20.63 -0.08
CA TRP A 145 -10.00 21.99 0.42
C TRP A 145 -9.14 22.99 -0.36
N THR A 146 -9.50 24.27 -0.31
CA THR A 146 -8.66 25.36 -0.81
C THR A 146 -8.75 26.57 0.13
N ALA A 147 -7.71 27.39 0.19
CA ALA A 147 -7.78 28.67 0.86
C ALA A 147 -8.58 29.65 -0.02
N ALA A 148 -9.58 30.30 0.55
CA ALA A 148 -10.26 31.39 -0.14
C ALA A 148 -9.31 32.59 -0.21
N ILE A 149 -9.05 33.07 -1.43
CA ILE A 149 -8.17 34.20 -1.73
C ILE A 149 -8.82 35.50 -1.24
#